data_AF-A0AAW7XY87-F1
#
_entry.id   AF-A0AAW7XY87-F1
#
_cell.length_a   1.000
_cell.length_b   1.000
_cell.length_c   1.000
_cell.angle_alpha   90.00
_cell.angle_beta   90.00
_cell.angle_gamma   90.00
#
_symmetry.space_group_name_H-M   'P 1'
#
loop_
_entity.id
_entity.type
_entity.pdbx_description
1 polymer ?
#
loop_
_entity_poly.entity_id
_entity_poly.type
_entity_poly.pdbx_seq_one_letter_code
_entity_poly.pdbx_strand_id
1 'polypeptide(L)'
;MSKAVIFNNVSIVFGDDPQSALPLMDAGKDRNLIQDETEQVLGVHNCSLEVEEGEILVLMGLSGSGKSTLLRAVNGLNPVVRGEVQISDGDEMVTVTHASEKELRALRQTRVAMVFQQFGLLPWRSVRENVGLALELAEVPKAKRAAQVDKQLALVNLSDWAESKVSELSGGMQQRVGLARAFASEAPILLMDEPFSALDPLIRAHLQDELIELQKTLKRTIIFVSHDLDEAFKLGDRIAILEGGRIVQVGTPKDIFDAPANEYVQEFVAHMNPLGVLTAEDAIVQSKGELAVTVDAEMPIQDLMRELMRAGGPVGVTKDGKLIGQVTKDSVIKELVQNC
;
A
#
# COMPACT_ATOMS: atom_id res chain seq x y z
N MET A 1 3.99 9.56 17.25
CA MET A 1 4.60 9.12 15.98
C MET A 1 4.65 10.33 15.07
N SER A 2 5.72 10.47 14.29
CA SER A 2 5.90 11.54 13.29
C SER A 2 5.11 11.19 12.03
N LYS A 3 4.55 12.21 11.37
CA LYS A 3 3.79 12.05 10.13
C LYS A 3 4.73 12.09 8.94
N ALA A 4 4.61 11.14 8.02
CA ALA A 4 5.37 11.15 6.77
C ALA A 4 4.64 11.89 5.65
N VAL A 5 3.30 11.72 5.57
CA VAL A 5 2.45 12.32 4.54
C VAL A 5 1.13 12.74 5.17
N ILE A 6 0.66 13.94 4.84
CA ILE A 6 -0.64 14.48 5.26
C ILE A 6 -1.40 14.94 4.03
N PHE A 7 -2.61 14.42 3.87
CA PHE A 7 -3.63 14.92 2.94
C PHE A 7 -4.64 15.73 3.75
N ASN A 8 -4.82 17.00 3.41
CA ASN A 8 -5.77 17.89 4.09
C ASN A 8 -6.81 18.42 3.10
N ASN A 9 -8.02 17.85 3.15
CA ASN A 9 -9.18 18.22 2.35
C ASN A 9 -8.90 18.27 0.83
N VAL A 10 -8.13 17.29 0.35
CA VAL A 10 -7.60 17.28 -1.02
C VAL A 10 -8.70 16.98 -2.04
N SER A 11 -8.91 17.91 -2.97
CA SER A 11 -9.74 17.72 -4.15
C SER A 11 -8.91 17.93 -5.43
N ILE A 12 -9.04 16.99 -6.36
CA ILE A 12 -8.38 17.02 -7.67
C ILE A 12 -9.46 16.83 -8.73
N VAL A 13 -9.48 17.76 -9.68
CA VAL A 13 -10.42 17.78 -10.81
C VAL A 13 -9.59 18.00 -12.07
N PHE A 14 -9.92 17.27 -13.13
CA PHE A 14 -9.26 17.40 -14.43
C PHE A 14 -10.20 18.09 -15.42
N GLY A 15 -9.62 18.90 -16.31
CA GLY A 15 -10.34 19.66 -17.32
C GLY A 15 -9.87 21.12 -17.34
N ASP A 16 -10.55 21.93 -18.15
CA ASP A 16 -10.13 23.31 -18.45
C ASP A 16 -10.52 24.33 -17.36
N ASP A 17 -11.59 24.05 -16.58
CA ASP A 17 -12.01 24.87 -15.43
C ASP A 17 -12.33 24.00 -14.21
N PRO A 18 -11.30 23.48 -13.52
CA PRO A 18 -11.49 22.54 -12.40
C PRO A 18 -12.29 23.11 -11.22
N GLN A 19 -12.36 24.43 -11.06
CA GLN A 19 -13.07 25.06 -9.95
C GLN A 19 -14.59 24.99 -10.12
N SER A 20 -15.08 24.97 -11.36
CA SER A 20 -16.52 24.88 -11.68
C SER A 20 -17.19 23.61 -11.13
N ALA A 21 -16.43 22.52 -10.96
CA ALA A 21 -16.92 21.25 -10.43
C ALA A 21 -17.11 21.24 -8.91
N LEU A 22 -16.36 22.08 -8.16
CA LEU A 22 -16.32 22.01 -6.70
C LEU A 22 -17.71 22.12 -6.04
N PRO A 23 -18.63 23.03 -6.44
CA PRO A 23 -19.95 23.13 -5.83
C PRO A 23 -20.79 21.86 -5.99
N LEU A 24 -20.75 21.20 -7.15
CA LEU A 24 -21.47 19.95 -7.39
C LEU A 24 -20.85 18.79 -6.60
N MET A 25 -19.52 18.77 -6.50
CA MET A 25 -18.83 17.78 -5.68
C MET A 25 -19.17 17.96 -4.19
N ASP A 26 -19.23 19.20 -3.68
CA ASP A 26 -19.63 19.51 -2.31
C ASP A 26 -21.09 19.11 -2.03
N ALA A 27 -21.96 19.24 -3.04
CA ALA A 27 -23.35 18.76 -2.98
C ALA A 27 -23.48 17.23 -3.07
N GLY A 28 -22.38 16.48 -3.13
CA GLY A 28 -22.39 15.02 -3.15
C GLY A 28 -22.87 14.42 -4.47
N LYS A 29 -22.84 15.17 -5.58
CA LYS A 29 -23.24 14.66 -6.89
C LYS A 29 -22.29 13.57 -7.39
N ASP A 30 -22.83 12.67 -8.21
CA ASP A 30 -22.05 11.63 -8.84
C ASP A 30 -21.15 12.18 -9.96
N ARG A 31 -20.15 11.37 -10.34
CA ARG A 31 -19.13 11.75 -11.31
C ARG A 31 -19.69 12.04 -12.69
N ASN A 32 -20.71 11.31 -13.13
CA ASN A 32 -21.27 11.46 -14.48
C ASN A 32 -22.03 12.77 -14.59
N LEU A 33 -22.85 13.10 -13.58
CA LEU A 33 -23.58 14.36 -13.53
C LEU A 33 -22.63 15.56 -13.49
N ILE A 34 -21.56 15.48 -12.70
CA ILE A 34 -20.54 16.55 -12.64
C ILE A 34 -19.90 16.74 -14.02
N GLN A 35 -19.54 15.64 -14.69
CA GLN A 35 -18.95 15.70 -16.01
C GLN A 35 -19.92 16.28 -17.06
N ASP A 36 -21.19 15.89 -17.02
CA ASP A 36 -22.21 16.36 -17.95
C ASP A 36 -22.53 17.86 -17.76
N GLU A 37 -22.52 18.36 -16.53
CA GLU A 37 -22.85 19.76 -16.23
C GLU A 37 -21.66 20.72 -16.38
N THR A 38 -20.43 20.25 -16.16
CA THR A 38 -19.24 21.12 -16.08
C THR A 38 -18.16 20.82 -17.11
N GLU A 39 -18.29 19.72 -17.85
CA GLU A 39 -17.25 19.18 -18.73
C GLU A 39 -15.93 18.84 -17.98
N GLN A 40 -15.96 18.79 -16.65
CA GLN A 40 -14.81 18.46 -15.80
C GLN A 40 -14.91 17.03 -15.26
N VAL A 41 -13.75 16.39 -15.07
CA VAL A 41 -13.67 15.02 -14.56
C VAL A 41 -13.24 15.04 -13.09
N LEU A 42 -14.12 14.55 -12.21
CA LEU A 42 -13.80 14.32 -10.79
C LEU A 42 -12.67 13.27 -10.68
N GLY A 43 -11.55 13.68 -10.07
CA GLY A 43 -10.45 12.79 -9.72
C GLY A 43 -10.55 12.28 -8.28
N VAL A 44 -10.46 13.21 -7.32
CA VAL A 44 -10.76 12.97 -5.90
C VAL A 44 -11.43 14.18 -5.26
N HIS A 45 -12.12 13.98 -4.15
CA HIS A 45 -12.86 15.02 -3.47
C HIS A 45 -12.74 14.94 -1.95
N ASN A 46 -12.31 16.05 -1.35
CA ASN A 46 -12.26 16.26 0.10
C ASN A 46 -11.61 15.11 0.87
N CYS A 47 -10.51 14.56 0.33
CA CYS A 47 -9.78 13.47 0.94
C CYS A 47 -8.86 14.00 2.04
N SER A 48 -9.08 13.54 3.26
CA SER A 48 -8.24 13.84 4.43
C SER A 48 -7.72 12.54 5.03
N LEU A 49 -6.40 12.42 5.14
CA LEU A 49 -5.71 11.21 5.58
C LEU A 49 -4.30 11.54 6.06
N GLU A 50 -3.85 10.84 7.09
CA GLU A 50 -2.49 10.97 7.62
C GLU A 50 -1.80 9.60 7.58
N VAL A 51 -0.53 9.62 7.17
CA VAL A 51 0.36 8.45 7.08
C VAL A 51 1.51 8.65 8.07
N GLU A 52 1.65 7.71 8.99
CA GLU A 52 2.72 7.69 9.98
C GLU A 52 4.06 7.26 9.34
N GLU A 53 5.16 7.70 9.92
CA GLU A 53 6.48 7.23 9.51
C GLU A 53 6.66 5.73 9.75
N GLY A 54 7.12 5.04 8.70
CA GLY A 54 7.31 3.60 8.72
C GLY A 54 6.03 2.79 8.55
N GLU A 55 4.88 3.42 8.30
CA GLU A 55 3.61 2.73 8.02
C GLU A 55 3.52 2.27 6.56
N ILE A 56 2.88 1.12 6.33
CA ILE A 56 2.36 0.72 5.02
C ILE A 56 0.87 1.08 4.96
N LEU A 57 0.55 2.15 4.26
CA LEU A 57 -0.81 2.53 3.93
C LEU A 57 -1.19 1.97 2.57
N VAL A 58 -2.30 1.23 2.52
CA VAL A 58 -2.87 0.73 1.26
C VAL A 58 -4.06 1.56 0.83
N LEU A 59 -4.01 2.11 -0.39
CA LEU A 59 -5.16 2.73 -1.06
C LEU A 59 -5.89 1.66 -1.88
N MET A 60 -7.15 1.39 -1.52
CA MET A 60 -8.00 0.35 -2.12
C MET A 60 -9.24 0.93 -2.81
N GLY A 61 -9.87 0.14 -3.68
CA GLY A 61 -11.11 0.49 -4.39
C GLY A 61 -11.08 0.10 -5.86
N LEU A 62 -12.22 0.21 -6.54
CA LEU A 62 -12.35 -0.16 -7.97
C LEU A 62 -11.54 0.72 -8.92
N SER A 63 -11.34 0.25 -10.15
CA SER A 63 -10.74 1.07 -11.21
C SER A 63 -11.49 2.40 -11.36
N GLY A 64 -10.75 3.49 -11.48
CA GLY A 64 -11.33 4.83 -11.58
C GLY A 64 -11.78 5.48 -10.27
N SER A 65 -11.59 4.85 -9.10
CA SER A 65 -11.98 5.43 -7.80
C SER A 65 -11.09 6.56 -7.27
N GLY A 66 -10.00 6.91 -7.97
CA GLY A 66 -9.12 8.05 -7.61
C GLY A 66 -7.84 7.70 -6.84
N LYS A 67 -7.56 6.41 -6.60
CA LYS A 67 -6.36 5.94 -5.85
C LYS A 67 -5.04 6.46 -6.43
N SER A 68 -4.76 6.17 -7.69
CA SER A 68 -3.55 6.62 -8.39
C SER A 68 -3.51 8.15 -8.51
N THR A 69 -4.69 8.79 -8.58
CA THR A 69 -4.81 10.25 -8.60
C THR A 69 -4.34 10.86 -7.29
N LEU A 70 -4.77 10.30 -6.16
CA LEU A 70 -4.37 10.72 -4.82
C LEU A 70 -2.89 10.42 -4.55
N LEU A 71 -2.42 9.22 -4.92
CA LEU A 71 -1.01 8.83 -4.78
C LEU A 71 -0.08 9.80 -5.52
N ARG A 72 -0.42 10.15 -6.76
CA ARG A 72 0.36 11.09 -7.59
C ARG A 72 0.38 12.52 -7.04
N ALA A 73 -0.59 12.89 -6.22
CA ALA A 73 -0.62 14.20 -5.54
C ALA A 73 0.53 14.33 -4.52
N VAL A 74 0.91 13.23 -3.85
CA VAL A 74 2.07 13.19 -2.93
C VAL A 74 3.37 13.53 -3.66
N ASN A 75 3.50 13.11 -4.91
CA ASN A 75 4.65 13.42 -5.74
C ASN A 75 4.48 14.76 -6.50
N GLY A 76 3.40 15.51 -6.28
CA GLY A 76 3.11 16.76 -7.00
C GLY A 76 2.94 16.57 -8.52
N LEU A 77 2.51 15.39 -8.96
CA LEU A 77 2.28 15.09 -10.39
C LEU A 77 0.86 15.45 -10.83
N ASN A 78 -0.09 15.50 -9.89
CA ASN A 78 -1.45 15.97 -10.14
C ASN A 78 -1.67 17.27 -9.38
N PRO A 79 -2.18 18.33 -10.04
CA PRO A 79 -2.48 19.60 -9.38
C PRO A 79 -3.68 19.44 -8.46
N VAL A 80 -3.56 19.97 -7.24
CA VAL A 80 -4.64 20.00 -6.25
C VAL A 80 -5.42 21.30 -6.41
N VAL A 81 -6.74 21.19 -6.56
CA VAL A 81 -7.64 22.34 -6.78
C VAL A 81 -8.10 22.94 -5.46
N ARG A 82 -8.27 22.11 -4.43
CA ARG A 82 -8.62 22.51 -3.07
C ARG A 82 -7.92 21.63 -2.06
N GLY A 83 -7.50 22.22 -0.93
CA GLY A 83 -6.73 21.53 0.09
C GLY A 83 -5.24 21.52 -0.19
N GLU A 84 -4.51 20.71 0.56
CA GLU A 84 -3.06 20.60 0.42
C GLU A 84 -2.53 19.20 0.74
N VAL A 85 -1.36 18.89 0.19
CA VAL A 85 -0.61 17.67 0.48
C VAL A 85 0.73 18.08 1.05
N GLN A 86 1.08 17.50 2.20
CA GLN A 86 2.35 17.76 2.88
C GLN A 86 3.14 16.46 2.99
N ILE A 87 4.46 16.55 2.83
CA ILE A 87 5.37 15.41 3.03
C ILE A 87 6.51 15.78 3.97
N SER A 88 7.00 14.79 4.71
CA SER A 88 8.16 14.93 5.60
C SER A 88 9.45 15.14 4.79
N ASP A 89 10.18 16.19 5.13
CA ASP A 89 11.55 16.47 4.71
C ASP A 89 12.46 16.55 5.95
N GLY A 90 12.63 15.42 6.63
CA GLY A 90 13.40 15.35 7.87
C GLY A 90 12.52 15.71 9.04
N ASP A 91 12.82 16.81 9.72
CA ASP A 91 12.03 17.25 10.89
C ASP A 91 10.92 18.25 10.51
N GLU A 92 10.81 18.62 9.22
CA GLU A 92 9.85 19.60 8.71
C GLU A 92 8.85 18.97 7.74
N MET A 93 7.65 19.56 7.66
CA MET A 93 6.62 19.20 6.67
C MET A 93 6.62 20.22 5.54
N VAL A 94 6.77 19.76 4.30
CA VAL A 94 6.75 20.61 3.10
C VAL A 94 5.43 20.44 2.37
N THR A 95 4.71 21.55 2.14
CA THR A 95 3.48 21.57 1.35
C THR A 95 3.80 21.43 -0.14
N VAL A 96 3.62 20.24 -0.68
CA VAL A 96 3.88 19.86 -2.09
C VAL A 96 3.00 20.66 -3.07
N THR A 97 1.77 21.01 -2.68
CA THR A 97 0.82 21.71 -3.56
C THR A 97 1.23 23.14 -3.89
N HIS A 98 2.04 23.77 -3.04
CA HIS A 98 2.53 25.14 -3.21
C HIS A 98 4.05 25.21 -3.40
N ALA A 99 4.72 24.05 -3.46
CA ALA A 99 6.16 23.97 -3.63
C ALA A 99 6.58 24.43 -5.03
N SER A 100 7.67 25.19 -5.09
CA SER A 100 8.33 25.56 -6.33
C SER A 100 8.90 24.33 -7.06
N GLU A 101 9.16 24.46 -8.37
CA GLU A 101 9.77 23.38 -9.16
C GLU A 101 11.12 22.91 -8.58
N LYS A 102 11.88 23.82 -7.96
CA LYS A 102 13.17 23.52 -7.34
C LYS A 102 12.98 22.66 -6.08
N GLU A 103 12.02 23.00 -5.23
CA GLU A 103 11.68 22.23 -4.03
C GLU A 103 11.15 20.84 -4.40
N LEU A 104 10.22 20.77 -5.36
CA LEU A 104 9.70 19.50 -5.86
C LEU A 104 10.82 18.60 -6.42
N ARG A 105 11.79 19.17 -7.14
CA ARG A 105 12.94 18.40 -7.64
C ARG A 105 13.81 17.86 -6.50
N ALA A 106 14.07 18.65 -5.47
CA ALA A 106 14.85 18.22 -4.31
C ALA A 106 14.16 17.08 -3.54
N LEU A 107 12.84 17.21 -3.30
CA LEU A 107 12.02 16.20 -2.65
C LEU A 107 12.01 14.88 -3.45
N ARG A 108 11.87 14.95 -4.77
CA ARG A 108 11.90 13.78 -5.67
C ARG A 108 13.27 13.10 -5.76
N GLN A 109 14.34 13.82 -5.46
CA GLN A 109 15.70 13.25 -5.47
C GLN A 109 16.07 12.57 -4.16
N THR A 110 15.48 13.00 -3.03
CA THR A 110 15.99 12.63 -1.69
C THR A 110 14.93 12.00 -0.78
N ARG A 111 13.64 12.32 -0.97
CA ARG A 111 12.56 11.93 -0.06
C ARG A 111 11.58 10.91 -0.64
N VAL A 112 11.25 11.05 -1.92
CA VAL A 112 10.18 10.28 -2.57
C VAL A 112 10.73 9.45 -3.72
N ALA A 113 10.39 8.15 -3.74
CA ALA A 113 10.53 7.32 -4.91
C ALA A 113 9.17 6.77 -5.34
N MET A 114 8.96 6.64 -6.65
CA MET A 114 7.69 6.23 -7.21
C MET A 114 7.83 5.04 -8.16
N VAL A 115 6.96 4.05 -7.99
CA VAL A 115 6.73 2.93 -8.91
C VAL A 115 5.41 3.19 -9.62
N PHE A 116 5.47 3.30 -10.95
CA PHE A 116 4.30 3.58 -11.79
C PHE A 116 3.70 2.27 -12.33
N GLN A 117 2.38 2.27 -12.53
CA GLN A 117 1.66 1.15 -13.17
C GLN A 117 2.17 0.88 -14.59
N GLN A 118 2.33 1.94 -15.41
CA GLN A 118 3.14 1.90 -16.62
C GLN A 118 4.59 2.21 -16.23
N PHE A 119 5.46 1.22 -16.34
CA PHE A 119 6.76 1.10 -15.63
C PHE A 119 7.69 2.34 -15.65
N GLY A 120 7.46 3.31 -16.55
CA GLY A 120 8.17 4.58 -16.59
C GLY A 120 9.66 4.39 -16.85
N LEU A 121 10.03 3.31 -17.53
CA LEU A 121 11.41 2.97 -17.86
C LEU A 121 11.85 3.73 -19.11
N LEU A 122 13.12 4.11 -19.15
CA LEU A 122 13.73 4.82 -20.26
C LEU A 122 14.19 3.79 -21.30
N PRO A 123 13.55 3.70 -22.49
CA PRO A 123 13.78 2.61 -23.43
C PRO A 123 15.17 2.65 -24.10
N TRP A 124 15.78 3.83 -24.16
CA TRP A 124 17.15 3.99 -24.68
C TRP A 124 18.24 3.62 -23.67
N ARG A 125 17.89 3.39 -22.40
CA ARG A 125 18.82 2.98 -21.33
C ARG A 125 18.73 1.47 -21.08
N SER A 126 19.83 0.87 -20.60
CA SER A 126 19.84 -0.51 -20.13
C SER A 126 19.05 -0.68 -18.83
N VAL A 127 18.81 -1.92 -18.42
CA VAL A 127 18.21 -2.24 -17.12
C VAL A 127 19.01 -1.63 -15.96
N ARG A 128 20.33 -1.82 -15.95
CA ARG A 128 21.24 -1.24 -14.96
C ARG A 128 21.15 0.29 -14.90
N GLU A 129 21.13 0.93 -16.06
CA GLU A 129 21.04 2.39 -16.16
C GLU A 129 19.68 2.92 -15.69
N ASN A 130 18.60 2.15 -15.87
CA ASN A 130 17.28 2.48 -15.34
C ASN A 130 17.26 2.37 -13.81
N VAL A 131 17.76 1.27 -13.25
CA VAL A 131 17.83 1.06 -11.79
C VAL A 131 18.71 2.10 -11.11
N GLY A 132 19.85 2.44 -11.73
CA GLY A 132 20.80 3.42 -11.19
C GLY A 132 20.45 4.90 -11.44
N LEU A 133 19.32 5.21 -12.11
CA LEU A 133 19.01 6.56 -12.56
C LEU A 133 18.91 7.57 -11.40
N ALA A 134 18.21 7.23 -10.32
CA ALA A 134 18.06 8.12 -9.17
C ALA A 134 19.43 8.44 -8.53
N LEU A 135 20.27 7.43 -8.38
CA LEU A 135 21.62 7.55 -7.82
C LEU A 135 22.55 8.36 -8.74
N GLU A 136 22.39 8.25 -10.06
CA GLU A 136 23.08 9.10 -11.03
C GLU A 136 22.70 10.57 -10.88
N LEU A 137 21.39 10.85 -10.79
CA LEU A 137 20.87 12.20 -10.65
C LEU A 137 21.22 12.84 -9.29
N ALA A 138 21.41 12.01 -8.26
CA ALA A 138 21.92 12.41 -6.95
C ALA A 138 23.46 12.44 -6.87
N GLU A 139 24.15 12.30 -8.01
CA GLU A 139 25.63 12.37 -8.12
C GLU A 139 26.38 11.37 -7.23
N VAL A 140 25.77 10.21 -6.93
CA VAL A 140 26.40 9.16 -6.12
C VAL A 140 27.61 8.58 -6.86
N PRO A 141 28.77 8.38 -6.19
CA PRO A 141 29.96 7.85 -6.83
C PRO A 141 29.72 6.53 -7.57
N LYS A 142 30.27 6.42 -8.79
CA LYS A 142 30.02 5.29 -9.72
C LYS A 142 30.16 3.91 -9.07
N ALA A 143 31.19 3.71 -8.22
CA ALA A 143 31.42 2.44 -7.54
C ALA A 143 30.32 2.10 -6.53
N LYS A 144 29.88 3.07 -5.73
CA LYS A 144 28.76 2.90 -4.78
C LYS A 144 27.45 2.64 -5.53
N ARG A 145 27.20 3.39 -6.60
CA ARG A 145 26.04 3.21 -7.47
C ARG A 145 26.01 1.81 -8.07
N ALA A 146 27.12 1.32 -8.61
CA ALA A 146 27.19 -0.02 -9.22
C ALA A 146 26.84 -1.12 -8.20
N ALA A 147 27.45 -1.08 -7.01
CA ALA A 147 27.18 -2.05 -5.95
C ALA A 147 25.71 -2.03 -5.49
N GLN A 148 25.10 -0.84 -5.35
CA GLN A 148 23.70 -0.73 -4.99
C GLN A 148 22.79 -1.29 -6.08
N VAL A 149 23.06 -0.95 -7.34
CA VAL A 149 22.28 -1.45 -8.49
C VAL A 149 22.38 -2.98 -8.58
N ASP A 150 23.58 -3.56 -8.42
CA ASP A 150 23.77 -5.02 -8.46
C ASP A 150 22.99 -5.71 -7.34
N LYS A 151 23.00 -5.15 -6.13
CA LYS A 151 22.20 -5.66 -5.00
C LYS A 151 20.70 -5.67 -5.34
N GLN A 152 20.17 -4.58 -5.88
CA GLN A 152 18.73 -4.50 -6.19
C GLN A 152 18.34 -5.35 -7.40
N LEU A 153 19.22 -5.52 -8.38
CA LEU A 153 18.99 -6.44 -9.51
C LEU A 153 18.98 -7.89 -9.06
N ALA A 154 19.83 -8.27 -8.10
CA ALA A 154 19.82 -9.60 -7.51
C ALA A 154 18.51 -9.87 -6.74
N LEU A 155 18.06 -8.89 -5.93
CA LEU A 155 16.80 -8.97 -5.19
C LEU A 155 15.60 -9.27 -6.10
N VAL A 156 15.53 -8.59 -7.25
CA VAL A 156 14.44 -8.80 -8.21
C VAL A 156 14.74 -9.90 -9.24
N ASN A 157 15.80 -10.68 -9.07
CA ASN A 157 16.21 -11.75 -9.98
C ASN A 157 16.31 -11.30 -11.46
N LEU A 158 17.07 -10.22 -11.70
CA LEU A 158 17.35 -9.64 -13.03
C LEU A 158 18.84 -9.36 -13.29
N SER A 159 19.74 -9.93 -12.48
CA SER A 159 21.20 -9.72 -12.64
C SER A 159 21.70 -10.06 -14.05
N ASP A 160 21.22 -11.16 -14.64
CA ASP A 160 21.64 -11.59 -15.99
C ASP A 160 21.13 -10.67 -17.11
N TRP A 161 20.15 -9.83 -16.82
CA TRP A 161 19.53 -8.89 -17.76
C TRP A 161 20.02 -7.46 -17.57
N ALA A 162 21.02 -7.24 -16.71
CA ALA A 162 21.49 -5.90 -16.32
C ALA A 162 21.86 -5.02 -17.53
N GLU A 163 22.45 -5.61 -18.57
CA GLU A 163 22.90 -4.88 -19.77
C GLU A 163 21.88 -4.87 -20.91
N SER A 164 20.78 -5.61 -20.78
CA SER A 164 19.70 -5.66 -21.77
C SER A 164 18.96 -4.33 -21.87
N LYS A 165 18.33 -4.08 -23.02
CA LYS A 165 17.41 -2.96 -23.22
C LYS A 165 16.02 -3.32 -22.70
N VAL A 166 15.28 -2.31 -22.25
CA VAL A 166 13.93 -2.49 -21.69
C VAL A 166 12.98 -3.18 -22.67
N SER A 167 13.11 -2.88 -23.97
CA SER A 167 12.28 -3.48 -25.04
C SER A 167 12.47 -4.99 -25.21
N GLU A 168 13.54 -5.57 -24.64
CA GLU A 168 13.84 -7.00 -24.69
C GLU A 168 13.19 -7.78 -23.54
N LEU A 169 12.56 -7.07 -22.60
CA LEU A 169 12.00 -7.63 -21.38
C LEU A 169 10.48 -7.84 -21.49
N SER A 170 9.98 -8.87 -20.81
CA SER A 170 8.53 -9.05 -20.61
C SER A 170 7.96 -7.96 -19.68
N GLY A 171 6.65 -7.76 -19.68
CA GLY A 171 5.99 -6.78 -18.80
C GLY A 171 6.32 -6.99 -17.31
N GLY A 172 6.28 -8.24 -16.82
CA GLY A 172 6.64 -8.55 -15.44
C GLY A 172 8.12 -8.30 -15.12
N MET A 173 9.03 -8.49 -16.09
CA MET A 173 10.44 -8.10 -15.93
C MET A 173 10.58 -6.57 -15.87
N GLN A 174 9.87 -5.82 -16.72
CA GLN A 174 9.88 -4.36 -16.68
C GLN A 174 9.34 -3.82 -15.35
N GLN A 175 8.29 -4.43 -14.80
CA GLN A 175 7.76 -4.07 -13.48
C GLN A 175 8.81 -4.28 -12.37
N ARG A 176 9.53 -5.41 -12.41
CA ARG A 176 10.65 -5.70 -11.51
C ARG A 176 11.80 -4.69 -11.62
N VAL A 177 12.11 -4.20 -12.83
CA VAL A 177 13.08 -3.10 -13.01
C VAL A 177 12.58 -1.81 -12.32
N GLY A 178 11.28 -1.51 -12.44
CA GLY A 178 10.65 -0.37 -11.76
C GLY A 178 10.76 -0.45 -10.24
N LEU A 179 10.51 -1.62 -9.66
CA LEU A 179 10.70 -1.92 -8.24
C LEU A 179 12.15 -1.77 -7.81
N ALA A 180 13.08 -2.40 -8.52
CA ALA A 180 14.52 -2.30 -8.22
C ALA A 180 15.01 -0.84 -8.28
N ARG A 181 14.52 -0.04 -9.22
CA ARG A 181 14.83 1.40 -9.31
C ARG A 181 14.36 2.16 -8.07
N ALA A 182 13.14 1.88 -7.59
CA ALA A 182 12.63 2.51 -6.36
C ALA A 182 13.46 2.08 -5.14
N PHE A 183 13.77 0.79 -4.99
CA PHE A 183 14.58 0.28 -3.89
C PHE A 183 16.02 0.81 -3.91
N ALA A 184 16.59 1.03 -5.09
CA ALA A 184 17.95 1.56 -5.23
C ALA A 184 18.08 3.00 -4.71
N SER A 185 17.00 3.79 -4.76
CA SER A 185 17.01 5.20 -4.36
C SER A 185 17.16 5.42 -2.86
N GLU A 186 16.85 4.41 -2.03
CA GLU A 186 16.83 4.52 -0.57
C GLU A 186 16.00 5.71 -0.05
N ALA A 187 14.95 6.11 -0.79
CA ALA A 187 14.03 7.15 -0.38
C ALA A 187 13.21 6.74 0.86
N PRO A 188 13.02 7.63 1.85
CA PRO A 188 12.16 7.40 3.03
C PRO A 188 10.70 7.09 2.70
N ILE A 189 10.16 7.67 1.63
CA ILE A 189 8.76 7.51 1.21
C ILE A 189 8.73 6.78 -0.15
N LEU A 190 8.07 5.63 -0.19
CA LEU A 190 7.86 4.85 -1.40
C LEU A 190 6.38 4.94 -1.81
N LEU A 191 6.13 5.44 -3.02
CA LEU A 191 4.81 5.52 -3.62
C LEU A 191 4.69 4.45 -4.69
N MET A 192 3.72 3.55 -4.58
CA MET A 192 3.61 2.42 -5.50
C MET A 192 2.20 2.30 -6.09
N ASP A 193 2.12 2.38 -7.41
CA ASP A 193 0.87 2.33 -8.17
C ASP A 193 0.72 0.95 -8.83
N GLU A 194 0.01 0.02 -8.17
CA GLU A 194 -0.14 -1.38 -8.59
C GLU A 194 1.17 -2.08 -8.98
N PRO A 195 2.20 -2.12 -8.11
CA PRO A 195 3.53 -2.60 -8.47
C PRO A 195 3.62 -4.13 -8.67
N PHE A 196 2.54 -4.88 -8.44
CA PHE A 196 2.52 -6.34 -8.52
C PHE A 196 1.54 -6.92 -9.55
N SER A 197 0.74 -6.07 -10.20
CA SER A 197 -0.36 -6.48 -11.06
C SER A 197 0.05 -7.31 -12.28
N ALA A 198 1.25 -7.10 -12.84
CA ALA A 198 1.76 -7.83 -14.01
C ALA A 198 2.79 -8.91 -13.65
N LEU A 199 2.90 -9.28 -12.36
CA LEU A 199 3.80 -10.32 -11.89
C LEU A 199 3.09 -11.67 -11.74
N ASP A 200 3.84 -12.74 -12.00
CA ASP A 200 3.40 -14.10 -11.69
C ASP A 200 3.27 -14.30 -10.15
N PRO A 201 2.43 -15.25 -9.70
CA PRO A 201 2.14 -15.41 -8.27
C PRO A 201 3.35 -15.68 -7.38
N LEU A 202 4.36 -16.41 -7.87
CA LEU A 202 5.54 -16.78 -7.07
C LEU A 202 6.45 -15.57 -6.83
N ILE A 203 6.78 -14.85 -7.91
CA ILE A 203 7.60 -13.65 -7.83
C ILE A 203 6.85 -12.54 -7.08
N ARG A 204 5.53 -12.42 -7.28
CA ARG A 204 4.68 -11.51 -6.52
C ARG A 204 4.81 -11.76 -5.02
N ALA A 205 4.59 -13.00 -4.56
CA ALA A 205 4.67 -13.35 -3.15
C ALA A 205 6.06 -13.04 -2.57
N HIS A 206 7.13 -13.39 -3.30
CA HIS A 206 8.50 -13.11 -2.87
C HIS A 206 8.75 -11.61 -2.70
N LEU A 207 8.36 -10.76 -3.67
CA LEU A 207 8.60 -9.32 -3.60
C LEU A 207 7.72 -8.61 -2.56
N GLN A 208 6.55 -9.15 -2.28
CA GLN A 208 5.71 -8.71 -1.16
C GLN A 208 6.40 -8.98 0.18
N ASP A 209 6.99 -10.16 0.34
CA ASP A 209 7.72 -10.52 1.57
C ASP A 209 8.96 -9.62 1.74
N GLU A 210 9.68 -9.32 0.64
CA GLU A 210 10.78 -8.35 0.65
C GLU A 210 10.33 -6.94 1.04
N LEU A 211 9.15 -6.49 0.59
CA LEU A 211 8.59 -5.21 1.01
C LEU A 211 8.33 -5.15 2.52
N ILE A 212 7.76 -6.22 3.07
CA ILE A 212 7.52 -6.34 4.52
C ILE A 212 8.85 -6.27 5.28
N GLU A 213 9.86 -7.01 4.85
CA GLU A 213 11.17 -6.99 5.50
C GLU A 213 11.88 -5.63 5.37
N LEU A 214 11.71 -4.95 4.24
CA LEU A 214 12.23 -3.60 4.01
C LEU A 214 11.59 -2.60 4.95
N GLN A 215 10.27 -2.65 5.15
CA GLN A 215 9.57 -1.79 6.13
C GLN A 215 10.02 -2.11 7.56
N LYS A 216 10.13 -3.39 7.94
CA LYS A 216 10.54 -3.79 9.29
C LYS A 216 11.95 -3.31 9.64
N THR A 217 12.88 -3.48 8.71
CA THR A 217 14.31 -3.23 8.93
C THR A 217 14.69 -1.76 8.75
N LEU A 218 14.11 -1.08 7.76
CA LEU A 218 14.50 0.28 7.36
C LEU A 218 13.47 1.35 7.72
N LYS A 219 12.30 0.96 8.26
CA LYS A 219 11.21 1.87 8.64
C LYS A 219 10.84 2.84 7.54
N ARG A 220 10.80 2.35 6.29
CA ARG A 220 10.33 3.14 5.14
C ARG A 220 8.82 3.26 5.20
N THR A 221 8.32 4.44 4.88
CA THR A 221 6.90 4.68 4.73
C THR A 221 6.48 4.32 3.33
N ILE A 222 5.41 3.52 3.20
CA ILE A 222 4.97 3.00 1.90
C ILE A 222 3.50 3.39 1.72
N ILE A 223 3.20 4.08 0.62
CA ILE A 223 1.82 4.26 0.17
C ILE A 223 1.64 3.42 -1.09
N PHE A 224 0.83 2.39 -0.97
CA PHE A 224 0.68 1.34 -1.95
C PHE A 224 -0.76 1.32 -2.48
N VAL A 225 -0.94 1.34 -3.80
CA VAL A 225 -2.25 1.22 -4.45
C VAL A 225 -2.42 -0.22 -4.92
N SER A 226 -3.54 -0.83 -4.56
CA SER A 226 -3.96 -2.11 -5.11
C SER A 226 -5.46 -2.13 -5.40
N HIS A 227 -5.86 -3.17 -6.13
CA HIS A 227 -7.25 -3.59 -6.31
C HIS A 227 -7.49 -4.98 -5.71
N ASP A 228 -6.46 -5.61 -5.15
CA ASP A 228 -6.50 -6.94 -4.55
C ASP A 228 -6.52 -6.81 -3.01
N LEU A 229 -7.56 -7.34 -2.38
CA LEU A 229 -7.71 -7.30 -0.92
C LEU A 229 -6.69 -8.20 -0.23
N ASP A 230 -6.35 -9.36 -0.79
CA ASP A 230 -5.39 -10.26 -0.15
C ASP A 230 -4.02 -9.55 -0.05
N GLU A 231 -3.65 -8.74 -1.05
CA GLU A 231 -2.47 -7.88 -0.99
C GLU A 231 -2.58 -6.79 0.07
N ALA A 232 -3.74 -6.11 0.13
CA ALA A 232 -3.97 -5.02 1.07
C ALA A 232 -3.90 -5.49 2.53
N PHE A 233 -4.47 -6.66 2.81
CA PHE A 233 -4.49 -7.26 4.14
C PHE A 233 -3.14 -7.87 4.53
N LYS A 234 -2.43 -8.47 3.57
CA LYS A 234 -1.09 -9.01 3.82
C LYS A 234 -0.05 -7.92 4.11
N LEU A 235 -0.11 -6.81 3.36
CA LEU A 235 0.93 -5.76 3.39
C LEU A 235 0.58 -4.58 4.28
N GLY A 236 -0.69 -4.22 4.39
CA GLY A 236 -1.12 -2.95 4.96
C GLY A 236 -1.19 -2.95 6.48
N ASP A 237 -0.53 -1.98 7.10
CA ASP A 237 -0.81 -1.63 8.50
C ASP A 237 -2.20 -0.97 8.59
N ARG A 238 -2.53 -0.12 7.59
CA ARG A 238 -3.84 0.50 7.41
C ARG A 238 -4.28 0.46 5.95
N ILE A 239 -5.59 0.42 5.76
CA ILE A 239 -6.25 0.42 4.45
C ILE A 239 -7.17 1.64 4.41
N ALA A 240 -7.05 2.43 3.33
CA ALA A 240 -8.00 3.48 2.98
C ALA A 240 -8.74 3.07 1.71
N ILE A 241 -10.05 2.84 1.83
CA ILE A 241 -10.90 2.44 0.70
C ILE A 241 -11.49 3.69 0.06
N LEU A 242 -11.37 3.77 -1.26
CA LEU A 242 -11.87 4.86 -2.08
C LEU A 242 -13.00 4.40 -3.00
N GLU A 243 -14.07 5.19 -3.05
CA GLU A 243 -15.21 5.02 -3.95
C GLU A 243 -15.56 6.36 -4.60
N GLY A 244 -15.68 6.39 -5.94
CA GLY A 244 -16.09 7.61 -6.64
C GLY A 244 -15.24 8.86 -6.35
N GLY A 245 -13.96 8.69 -6.04
CA GLY A 245 -13.04 9.79 -5.69
C GLY A 245 -13.09 10.22 -4.22
N ARG A 246 -13.82 9.51 -3.35
CA ARG A 246 -13.95 9.82 -1.91
C ARG A 246 -13.39 8.69 -1.08
N ILE A 247 -12.77 9.01 0.05
CA ILE A 247 -12.41 8.01 1.05
C ILE A 247 -13.69 7.61 1.79
N VAL A 248 -14.06 6.33 1.75
CA VAL A 248 -15.27 5.81 2.40
C VAL A 248 -14.98 5.17 3.74
N GLN A 249 -13.81 4.56 3.91
CA GLN A 249 -13.38 3.98 5.18
C GLN A 249 -11.86 3.96 5.28
N VAL A 250 -11.36 4.18 6.49
CA VAL A 250 -9.93 4.02 6.84
C VAL A 250 -9.85 3.23 8.13
N GLY A 251 -9.04 2.18 8.16
CA GLY A 251 -8.87 1.36 9.35
C GLY A 251 -7.73 0.37 9.19
N THR A 252 -7.47 -0.40 10.24
CA THR A 252 -6.63 -1.59 10.13
C THR A 252 -7.35 -2.65 9.27
N PRO A 253 -6.63 -3.64 8.72
CA PRO A 253 -7.25 -4.77 8.05
C PRO A 253 -8.39 -5.39 8.87
N LYS A 254 -8.19 -5.57 10.18
CA LYS A 254 -9.21 -6.07 11.11
C LYS A 254 -10.44 -5.16 11.19
N ASP A 255 -10.27 -3.84 11.30
CA ASP A 255 -11.39 -2.89 11.34
C ASP A 255 -12.24 -2.93 10.06
N ILE A 256 -11.60 -3.06 8.90
CA ILE A 256 -12.28 -3.18 7.61
C ILE A 256 -13.09 -4.47 7.55
N PHE A 257 -12.52 -5.57 8.05
CA PHE A 257 -13.15 -6.89 8.02
C PHE A 257 -14.34 -7.00 9.01
N ASP A 258 -14.13 -6.61 10.26
CA ASP A 258 -15.12 -6.76 11.33
C ASP A 258 -16.27 -5.76 11.23
N ALA A 259 -15.99 -4.56 10.71
CA ALA A 259 -16.94 -3.44 10.70
C ALA A 259 -16.90 -2.66 9.37
N PRO A 260 -17.35 -3.26 8.25
CA PRO A 260 -17.46 -2.55 6.98
C PRO A 260 -18.42 -1.36 7.09
N ALA A 261 -17.99 -0.19 6.64
CA ALA A 261 -18.72 1.08 6.83
C ALA A 261 -19.98 1.20 5.96
N ASN A 262 -20.02 0.52 4.81
CA ASN A 262 -21.14 0.54 3.87
C ASN A 262 -21.20 -0.75 3.04
N GLU A 263 -22.25 -0.89 2.23
CA GLU A 263 -22.47 -2.05 1.35
C GLU A 263 -21.31 -2.26 0.37
N TYR A 264 -20.75 -1.18 -0.17
CA TYR A 264 -19.57 -1.24 -1.05
C TYR A 264 -18.38 -1.91 -0.37
N VAL A 265 -18.02 -1.52 0.86
CA VAL A 265 -16.93 -2.16 1.61
C VAL A 265 -17.28 -3.60 1.99
N GLN A 266 -18.55 -3.87 2.34
CA GLN A 266 -18.99 -5.22 2.67
C GLN A 266 -18.85 -6.17 1.47
N GLU A 267 -19.14 -5.72 0.25
CA GLU A 267 -18.95 -6.51 -0.98
C GLU A 267 -17.47 -6.87 -1.21
N PHE A 268 -16.54 -5.97 -0.89
CA PHE A 268 -15.11 -6.29 -0.94
C PHE A 268 -14.77 -7.42 0.03
N VAL A 269 -15.12 -7.24 1.31
CA VAL A 269 -14.79 -8.19 2.37
C VAL A 269 -15.38 -9.58 2.10
N ALA A 270 -16.58 -9.66 1.51
CA ALA A 270 -17.26 -10.92 1.23
C ALA A 270 -16.52 -11.86 0.29
N HIS A 271 -15.58 -11.37 -0.51
CA HIS A 271 -14.81 -12.19 -1.47
C HIS A 271 -13.40 -12.56 -0.97
N MET A 272 -13.10 -12.27 0.30
CA MET A 272 -11.77 -12.39 0.87
C MET A 272 -11.57 -13.74 1.59
N ASN A 273 -10.31 -14.16 1.71
CA ASN A 273 -9.95 -15.32 2.54
C ASN A 273 -9.79 -14.93 4.03
N PRO A 274 -10.69 -15.36 4.94
CA PRO A 274 -10.66 -14.97 6.35
C PRO A 274 -9.38 -15.42 7.08
N LEU A 275 -8.64 -16.40 6.55
CA LEU A 275 -7.37 -16.87 7.12
C LEU A 275 -6.25 -15.83 7.14
N GLY A 276 -6.37 -14.74 6.37
CA GLY A 276 -5.39 -13.65 6.35
C GLY A 276 -5.55 -12.63 7.49
N VAL A 277 -6.67 -12.68 8.21
CA VAL A 277 -7.08 -11.60 9.14
C VAL A 277 -7.38 -12.13 10.53
N LEU A 278 -7.96 -13.32 10.60
CA LEU A 278 -8.35 -13.93 11.87
C LEU A 278 -7.12 -14.29 12.72
N THR A 279 -7.30 -14.11 14.02
CA THR A 279 -6.33 -14.36 15.08
C THR A 279 -6.87 -15.39 16.07
N ALA A 280 -6.04 -15.79 17.03
CA ALA A 280 -6.47 -16.69 18.11
C ALA A 280 -7.58 -16.10 18.97
N GLU A 281 -7.65 -14.78 19.12
CA GLU A 281 -8.72 -14.09 19.86
C GLU A 281 -10.10 -14.31 19.25
N ASP A 282 -10.19 -14.36 17.93
CA ASP A 282 -11.46 -14.40 17.20
C ASP A 282 -12.14 -15.77 17.32
N ALA A 283 -11.37 -16.85 17.52
CA ALA A 283 -11.89 -18.21 17.65
C ALA A 283 -12.09 -18.67 19.11
N ILE A 284 -12.04 -17.76 20.09
CA ILE A 284 -12.14 -18.08 21.52
C ILE A 284 -13.51 -18.65 21.88
N VAL A 285 -13.49 -19.72 22.67
CA VAL A 285 -14.65 -20.25 23.39
C VAL A 285 -14.39 -20.29 24.90
N GLN A 286 -15.43 -19.99 25.66
CA GLN A 286 -15.42 -20.14 27.12
C GLN A 286 -15.76 -21.58 27.47
N SER A 287 -14.74 -22.39 27.73
CA SER A 287 -14.92 -23.79 28.13
C SER A 287 -13.90 -24.21 29.18
N LYS A 288 -14.28 -25.18 30.01
CA LYS A 288 -13.44 -25.76 31.07
C LYS A 288 -12.85 -27.06 30.54
N GLY A 289 -11.57 -27.06 30.20
CA GLY A 289 -10.81 -28.25 29.81
C GLY A 289 -9.35 -28.14 30.26
N GLU A 290 -8.61 -29.26 30.21
CA GLU A 290 -7.16 -29.21 30.31
C GLU A 290 -6.58 -28.58 29.05
N LEU A 291 -5.78 -27.52 29.24
CA LEU A 291 -5.08 -26.83 28.17
C LEU A 291 -3.79 -27.58 27.85
N ALA A 292 -3.55 -27.86 26.58
CA ALA A 292 -2.32 -28.51 26.16
C ALA A 292 -1.15 -27.51 26.07
N VAL A 293 -1.42 -26.31 25.56
CA VAL A 293 -0.46 -25.21 25.42
C VAL A 293 -1.21 -23.88 25.44
N THR A 294 -0.49 -22.77 25.67
CA THR A 294 -1.03 -21.40 25.56
C THR A 294 -0.35 -20.62 24.45
N VAL A 295 -1.12 -19.81 23.72
CA VAL A 295 -0.64 -18.91 22.67
C VAL A 295 -1.08 -17.47 22.95
N ASP A 296 -0.46 -16.52 22.23
CA ASP A 296 -0.85 -15.12 22.26
C ASP A 296 -2.17 -14.88 21.49
N ALA A 297 -2.96 -13.91 21.93
CA ALA A 297 -4.24 -13.52 21.33
C ALA A 297 -4.09 -13.06 19.87
N GLU A 298 -2.98 -12.39 19.55
CA GLU A 298 -2.67 -11.88 18.21
C GLU A 298 -2.01 -12.94 17.30
N MET A 299 -1.88 -14.20 17.77
CA MET A 299 -1.33 -15.27 16.94
C MET A 299 -2.24 -15.48 15.70
N PRO A 300 -1.69 -15.46 14.47
CA PRO A 300 -2.46 -15.71 13.26
C PRO A 300 -3.19 -17.07 13.30
N ILE A 301 -4.43 -17.12 12.81
CA ILE A 301 -5.26 -18.33 12.86
C ILE A 301 -4.58 -19.54 12.21
N GLN A 302 -3.75 -19.32 11.17
CA GLN A 302 -3.02 -20.39 10.49
C GLN A 302 -1.97 -21.06 11.39
N ASP A 303 -1.25 -20.26 12.19
CA ASP A 303 -0.27 -20.77 13.14
C ASP A 303 -0.95 -21.44 14.33
N LEU A 304 -2.07 -20.87 14.79
CA LEU A 304 -2.94 -21.50 15.78
C LEU A 304 -3.45 -22.87 15.31
N MET A 305 -3.87 -23.01 14.06
CA MET A 305 -4.29 -24.30 13.49
C MET A 305 -3.14 -25.32 13.51
N ARG A 306 -1.90 -24.91 13.22
CA ARG A 306 -0.72 -25.77 13.31
C ARG A 306 -0.45 -26.20 14.75
N GLU A 307 -0.57 -25.28 15.70
CA GLU A 307 -0.41 -25.60 17.12
C GLU A 307 -1.52 -26.51 17.65
N LEU A 308 -2.78 -26.30 17.27
CA LEU A 308 -3.89 -27.21 17.59
C LEU A 308 -3.67 -28.63 17.05
N MET A 309 -3.07 -28.75 15.85
CA MET A 309 -2.71 -30.05 15.28
C MET A 309 -1.58 -30.74 16.06
N ARG A 310 -0.57 -29.98 16.51
CA ARG A 310 0.56 -30.50 17.29
C ARG A 310 0.18 -30.87 18.71
N ALA A 311 -0.58 -30.01 19.38
CA ALA A 311 -0.93 -30.13 20.78
C ALA A 311 -1.94 -31.28 21.04
N GLY A 312 -2.78 -31.60 20.05
CA GLY A 312 -3.75 -32.70 20.15
C GLY A 312 -4.94 -32.44 21.10
N GLY A 313 -5.01 -31.25 21.71
CA GLY A 313 -6.07 -30.82 22.62
C GLY A 313 -6.34 -29.32 22.53
N PRO A 314 -7.21 -28.76 23.39
CA PRO A 314 -7.52 -27.34 23.43
C PRO A 314 -6.28 -26.49 23.69
N VAL A 315 -6.19 -25.35 23.00
CA VAL A 315 -5.10 -24.37 23.15
C VAL A 315 -5.65 -23.17 23.92
N GLY A 316 -4.99 -22.79 25.01
CA GLY A 316 -5.35 -21.58 25.76
C GLY A 316 -4.90 -20.32 25.02
N VAL A 317 -5.68 -19.25 25.09
CA VAL A 317 -5.34 -17.96 24.49
C VAL A 317 -5.09 -16.94 25.58
N THR A 318 -3.96 -16.25 25.49
CA THR A 318 -3.50 -15.27 26.47
C THR A 318 -3.37 -13.88 25.85
N LYS A 319 -3.79 -12.85 26.58
CA LYS A 319 -3.61 -11.44 26.24
C LYS A 319 -3.00 -10.72 27.44
N ASP A 320 -1.89 -10.02 27.24
CA ASP A 320 -1.12 -9.39 28.33
C ASP A 320 -0.76 -10.36 29.47
N GLY A 321 -0.45 -11.62 29.11
CA GLY A 321 -0.11 -12.69 30.06
C GLY A 321 -1.29 -13.25 30.86
N LYS A 322 -2.53 -12.82 30.58
CA LYS A 322 -3.74 -13.36 31.21
C LYS A 322 -4.47 -14.29 30.25
N LEU A 323 -4.90 -15.44 30.75
CA LEU A 323 -5.75 -16.36 29.99
C LEU A 323 -7.13 -15.74 29.77
N ILE A 324 -7.49 -15.52 28.50
CA ILE A 324 -8.78 -14.92 28.10
C ILE A 324 -9.78 -15.98 27.61
N GLY A 325 -9.31 -17.18 27.27
CA GLY A 325 -10.15 -18.32 26.94
C GLY A 325 -9.34 -19.46 26.32
N GLN A 326 -10.02 -20.33 25.58
CA GLN A 326 -9.39 -21.42 24.85
C GLN A 326 -9.99 -21.58 23.46
N VAL A 327 -9.23 -22.19 22.56
CA VAL A 327 -9.63 -22.47 21.17
C VAL A 327 -9.61 -23.99 20.97
N THR A 328 -10.58 -24.48 20.22
CA THR A 328 -10.68 -25.89 19.79
C THR A 328 -10.73 -25.97 18.27
N LYS A 329 -10.55 -27.18 17.72
CA LYS A 329 -10.72 -27.39 16.28
C LYS A 329 -12.10 -26.96 15.79
N ASP A 330 -13.14 -27.27 16.58
CA ASP A 330 -14.51 -26.91 16.24
C ASP A 330 -14.77 -25.40 16.31
N SER A 331 -14.15 -24.68 17.25
CA SER A 331 -14.30 -23.23 17.33
C SER A 331 -13.65 -22.53 16.14
N VAL A 332 -12.47 -22.98 15.70
CA VAL A 332 -11.83 -22.49 14.48
C VAL A 332 -12.69 -22.76 13.25
N ILE A 333 -13.19 -24.00 13.08
CA ILE A 333 -14.04 -24.35 11.93
C ILE A 333 -15.30 -23.49 11.91
N LYS A 334 -15.95 -23.31 13.07
CA LYS A 334 -17.14 -22.46 13.18
C LYS A 334 -16.83 -21.03 12.72
N GLU A 335 -15.73 -20.46 13.21
CA GLU A 335 -15.33 -19.10 12.86
C GLU A 335 -15.06 -18.96 11.36
N LEU A 336 -14.37 -19.93 10.75
CA LEU A 336 -14.12 -19.92 9.30
C LEU A 336 -15.41 -20.03 8.49
N VAL A 337 -16.37 -20.86 8.89
CA VAL A 337 -17.64 -21.04 8.18
C VAL A 337 -18.57 -19.83 8.32
N GLN A 338 -18.51 -19.10 9.43
CA GLN A 338 -19.33 -17.89 9.61
C GLN A 338 -18.84 -16.70 8.75
N ASN A 339 -17.59 -16.76 8.30
CA ASN A 339 -16.87 -15.71 7.59
C ASN A 339 -16.52 -16.08 6.13
N CYS A 340 -17.06 -17.18 5.61
CA CYS A 340 -17.01 -17.64 4.22
C CYS A 340 -18.37 -17.45 3.54
#